data_AF-A0A922MY87-F1
#
_entry.id   AF-A0A922MY87-F1
#
_cell.length_a   1.000
_cell.length_b   1.000
_cell.length_c   1.000
_cell.angle_alpha   90.00
_cell.angle_beta   90.00
_cell.angle_gamma   90.00
#
_symmetry.space_group_name_H-M   'P 1'
#
loop_
_entity.id
_entity.type
_entity.pdbx_description
1 polymer ?
#
loop_
_entity_poly.entity_id
_entity_poly.type
_entity_poly.pdbx_seq_one_letter_code
_entity_poly.pdbx_strand_id
1 'polypeptide(L)'
;MMVLCIPQFVKTLQGATLLLLDGFTYSKNWCMANGCTRYVCSKASAGNCKARVFLNLDNQVSRFLKGHNHERPKYIITRSGHYIKVN
;
A
#
# COMPACT_ATOMS: atom_id res chain seq x y z
N MET A 1 0.51 -20.51 12.80
CA MET A 1 -0.65 -19.67 12.45
C MET A 1 -0.18 -18.61 11.45
N MET A 2 -0.39 -18.83 10.14
CA MET A 2 -0.04 -17.85 9.12
C MET A 2 -0.99 -16.66 9.21
N VAL A 3 -0.48 -15.50 9.61
CA VAL A 3 -1.24 -14.25 9.56
C VAL A 3 -1.45 -13.94 8.08
N LEU A 4 -2.67 -14.13 7.58
CA LEU A 4 -3.07 -13.68 6.26
C LEU A 4 -2.93 -12.16 6.24
N CYS A 5 -1.87 -11.67 5.60
CA CYS A 5 -1.67 -10.25 5.35
C CYS A 5 -2.65 -9.83 4.24
N ILE A 6 -3.91 -9.58 4.61
CA ILE A 6 -4.98 -9.26 3.66
C ILE A 6 -4.76 -7.82 3.15
N PRO A 7 -4.46 -7.64 1.85
CA PRO A 7 -4.36 -6.31 1.27
C PRO A 7 -5.75 -5.68 1.16
N GLN A 8 -5.87 -4.41 1.52
CA GLN A 8 -7.10 -3.64 1.34
C GLN A 8 -6.87 -2.51 0.35
N PHE A 9 -7.82 -2.27 -0.55
CA PHE A 9 -7.77 -1.14 -1.47
C PHE A 9 -8.61 0.00 -0.93
N VAL A 10 -8.00 1.16 -0.77
CA VAL A 10 -8.64 2.37 -0.23
C VAL A 10 -8.58 3.49 -1.27
N LYS A 11 -9.63 4.29 -1.35
CA LYS A 11 -9.69 5.45 -2.23
C LYS A 11 -9.40 6.71 -1.43
N THR A 12 -8.56 7.56 -1.98
CA THR A 12 -8.32 8.92 -1.46
C THR A 12 -9.40 9.87 -1.96
N LEU A 13 -9.55 11.04 -1.31
CA LEU A 13 -10.45 12.11 -1.77
C LEU A 13 -10.14 12.59 -3.19
N GLN A 14 -8.88 12.47 -3.62
CA GLN A 14 -8.41 12.88 -4.94
C GLN A 14 -8.67 11.81 -6.02
N GLY A 15 -9.35 10.71 -5.67
CA GLY A 15 -9.67 9.61 -6.58
C GLY A 15 -8.56 8.57 -6.77
N ALA A 16 -7.38 8.78 -6.19
CA ALA A 16 -6.30 7.79 -6.25
C ALA A 16 -6.61 6.56 -5.38
N THR A 17 -6.37 5.37 -5.91
CA THR A 17 -6.49 4.08 -5.19
C THR A 17 -5.14 3.70 -4.59
N LEU A 18 -5.11 3.45 -3.29
CA LEU A 18 -3.95 3.00 -2.53
C LEU A 18 -4.18 1.60 -1.98
N LEU A 19 -3.08 0.88 -1.79
CA LEU A 19 -3.05 -0.40 -1.10
C LEU A 19 -2.71 -0.16 0.37
N LEU A 20 -3.59 -0.56 1.28
CA LEU A 20 -3.35 -0.56 2.72
C LEU A 20 -2.94 -1.97 3.16
N LEU A 21 -1.75 -2.08 3.76
CA LEU A 21 -1.22 -3.33 4.28
C LEU A 21 -0.34 -3.06 5.51
N ASP A 22 -0.58 -3.79 6.60
CA ASP A 22 0.22 -3.69 7.84
C ASP A 22 0.30 -2.26 8.42
N GLY A 23 -0.77 -1.47 8.24
CA GLY A 23 -0.84 -0.07 8.68
C GLY A 23 -0.07 0.92 7.80
N PHE A 24 0.48 0.49 6.67
CA PHE A 24 1.14 1.33 5.69
C PHE A 24 0.35 1.41 4.39
N THR A 25 0.48 2.52 3.68
CA THR A 25 -0.10 2.69 2.35
C THR A 25 0.95 2.56 1.27
N TYR A 26 0.55 1.98 0.15
CA TYR A 26 1.37 1.78 -1.02
C TYR A 26 0.63 2.27 -2.26
N SER A 27 1.36 2.92 -3.16
CA SER A 27 0.85 3.38 -4.45
C SER A 27 1.25 2.36 -5.52
N LYS A 28 0.35 2.11 -6.47
CA LYS A 28 0.65 1.27 -7.65
C LYS A 28 1.79 1.92 -8.44
N ASN A 29 2.83 1.15 -8.75
CA ASN A 29 4.03 1.65 -9.42
C ASN A 29 4.26 1.02 -10.79
N TRP A 30 4.14 -0.31 -10.89
CA TRP A 30 4.47 -1.01 -12.13
C TRP A 30 3.71 -2.33 -12.25
N CYS A 31 3.21 -2.66 -13.44
CA CYS A 31 2.69 -3.98 -13.78
C CYS A 31 3.79 -4.79 -14.47
N MET A 32 4.16 -5.94 -13.91
CA MET A 32 5.16 -6.85 -14.50
C MET A 32 4.54 -7.71 -15.60
N ALA A 33 5.37 -8.20 -16.53
CA ALA A 33 4.95 -9.02 -17.66
C ALA A 33 4.24 -10.32 -17.25
N ASN A 34 4.55 -10.84 -16.06
CA ASN A 34 3.91 -12.03 -15.48
C ASN A 34 2.56 -11.73 -14.79
N GLY A 35 2.00 -10.52 -14.97
CA GLY A 35 0.74 -10.10 -14.36
C GLY A 35 0.85 -9.64 -12.90
N CYS A 36 2.03 -9.75 -12.26
CA CYS A 36 2.19 -9.24 -10.91
C CYS A 36 2.25 -7.72 -10.89
N THR A 37 1.61 -7.09 -9.90
CA THR A 37 1.65 -5.64 -9.73
C THR A 37 2.56 -5.26 -8.56
N ARG A 38 3.53 -4.39 -8.83
CA ARG A 38 4.39 -3.77 -7.82
C ARG A 38 3.73 -2.53 -7.25
N TYR A 39 3.62 -2.51 -5.94
CA TYR A 39 3.24 -1.36 -5.13
C TYR A 39 4.46 -0.88 -4.32
N VAL A 40 4.63 0.43 -4.23
CA VAL A 40 5.72 1.07 -3.47
C VAL A 40 5.12 1.88 -2.33
N CYS A 41 5.82 1.98 -1.20
CA CYS A 41 5.31 2.77 -0.08
C CYS A 41 5.01 4.21 -0.53
N SER A 42 3.92 4.80 -0.04
CA SER A 42 3.55 6.19 -0.37
C SER A 42 4.63 7.21 0.04
N LYS A 43 5.57 6.83 0.91
CA LYS A 43 6.73 7.64 1.31
C LYS A 43 8.02 7.31 0.54
N ALA A 44 7.96 6.45 -0.48
CA ALA A 44 9.15 6.07 -1.26
C ALA A 44 9.83 7.29 -1.92
N SER A 45 9.05 8.22 -2.49
CA SER A 45 9.59 9.43 -3.13
C SER A 45 10.08 10.46 -2.11
N ALA A 46 9.28 10.75 -1.08
CA ALA A 46 9.57 11.82 -0.13
C ALA A 46 10.54 11.43 1.01
N GLY A 47 10.67 10.15 1.33
CA GLY A 47 11.44 9.66 2.49
C GLY A 47 12.43 8.55 2.15
N ASN A 48 12.68 8.27 0.86
CA ASN A 48 13.57 7.21 0.39
C ASN A 48 13.23 5.82 0.98
N CYS A 49 11.95 5.59 1.28
CA CYS A 49 11.47 4.33 1.83
C CYS A 49 11.59 3.21 0.80
N LYS A 50 12.22 2.09 1.17
CA LYS A 50 12.48 0.96 0.27
C LYS A 50 11.40 -0.12 0.33
N ALA A 51 10.36 0.07 1.15
CA ALA A 51 9.28 -0.90 1.30
C ALA A 51 8.43 -1.05 0.03
N ARG A 52 8.15 -2.30 -0.32
CA ARG A 52 7.50 -2.71 -1.56
C ARG A 52 6.59 -3.91 -1.33
N VAL A 53 5.45 -3.94 -2.01
CA VAL A 53 4.51 -5.07 -2.00
C VAL A 53 4.29 -5.51 -3.44
N PHE A 54 4.24 -6.82 -3.65
CA PHE A 54 3.97 -7.43 -4.93
C PHE A 54 2.68 -8.22 -4.82
N LEU A 55 1.68 -7.84 -5.58
CA LEU A 55 0.41 -8.57 -5.68
C LEU A 55 0.43 -9.45 -6.93
N ASN A 56 -0.10 -10.66 -6.82
CA ASN A 56 -0.37 -11.52 -7.97
C ASN A 56 -1.66 -11.07 -8.71
N LEU A 57 -2.06 -11.84 -9.72
CA LEU A 57 -3.27 -11.59 -10.51
C LEU A 57 -4.56 -11.63 -9.66
N ASP A 58 -4.56 -12.42 -8.59
CA ASP A 58 -5.68 -12.54 -7.63
C ASP A 58 -5.64 -11.48 -6.53
N ASN A 59 -4.82 -10.43 -6.68
CA ASN A 59 -4.59 -9.38 -5.66
C ASN A 59 -4.06 -9.91 -4.31
N GLN A 60 -3.49 -11.12 -4.27
CA GLN A 60 -2.87 -11.69 -3.08
C GLN A 60 -1.40 -11.28 -3.00
N VAL A 61 -0.90 -11.12 -1.77
CA VAL A 61 0.49 -10.74 -1.52
C VAL A 61 1.41 -11.91 -1.88
N SER A 62 2.10 -11.80 -3.01
CA SER A 62 3.12 -12.76 -3.44
C SER A 62 4.47 -12.48 -2.78
N ARG A 63 4.81 -11.19 -2.59
CA ARG A 63 6.07 -10.79 -1.92
C ARG A 63 5.88 -9.50 -1.14
N PHE A 64 6.45 -9.44 0.05
CA PHE A 64 6.42 -8.26 0.90
C PHE A 64 7.81 -7.89 1.42
N LEU A 65 8.30 -6.70 1.02
CA LEU A 65 9.53 -6.10 1.52
C LEU A 65 9.19 -4.99 2.53
N LYS A 66 9.44 -5.25 3.81
CA LYS A 66 9.11 -4.36 4.94
C LYS A 66 10.20 -3.33 5.30
N GLY A 67 11.07 -2.96 4.36
CA GLY A 67 12.17 -2.01 4.58
C GLY A 67 11.71 -0.55 4.75
N HIS A 68 10.85 -0.30 5.73
CA HIS A 68 10.37 1.02 6.13
C HIS A 68 11.42 1.71 6.99
N ASN A 69 11.64 2.99 6.73
CA ASN A 69 12.53 3.88 7.47
C ASN A 69 11.77 5.04 8.12
N HIS A 70 10.46 4.89 8.26
CA HIS A 70 9.57 5.89 8.84
C HIS A 70 8.47 5.18 9.62
N GLU A 71 7.84 5.92 10.53
CA GLU A 71 6.71 5.43 11.30
C GLU A 71 5.46 5.24 10.43
N ARG A 72 4.50 4.48 10.96
CA ARG A 72 3.19 4.29 10.34
C ARG A 72 2.47 5.64 10.26
N PRO A 73 2.05 6.09 9.07
CA PRO A 73 1.30 7.33 8.98
C PRO A 73 -0.07 7.14 9.62
N LYS A 74 -0.59 8.20 10.27
CA LYS A 74 -1.95 8.21 10.82
C LYS A 74 -2.92 8.56 9.71
N TYR A 75 -4.00 7.80 9.63
CA TYR A 75 -5.06 8.00 8.64
C TYR A 75 -6.43 8.01 9.31
N ILE A 76 -7.32 8.84 8.78
CA ILE A 76 -8.73 8.85 9.13
C ILE A 76 -9.51 8.35 7.92
N ILE A 77 -10.41 7.40 8.16
CA ILE A 77 -11.42 6.99 7.18
C ILE A 77 -12.63 7.87 7.40
N THR A 78 -13.04 8.64 6.40
CA THR A 78 -14.27 9.42 6.51
C THR A 78 -15.48 8.50 6.52
N ARG A 79 -16.63 9.00 7.01
CA ARG A 79 -17.91 8.30 6.91
C ARG A 79 -18.30 7.93 5.46
N SER A 80 -17.78 8.67 4.48
CA SER A 80 -17.93 8.41 3.06
C SER A 80 -16.92 7.40 2.48
N GLY A 81 -16.11 6.74 3.32
CA GLY A 81 -15.16 5.69 2.93
C GLY A 81 -13.85 6.19 2.34
N HIS A 82 -13.56 7.50 2.42
CA HIS A 82 -12.35 8.08 1.86
C HIS A 82 -11.20 8.07 2.87
N TYR A 83 -10.01 7.74 2.40
CA TYR A 83 -8.79 7.73 3.20
C TYR A 83 -8.15 9.12 3.20
N ILE A 84 -8.08 9.76 4.38
CA ILE A 84 -7.42 11.05 4.58
C ILE A 84 -6.19 10.83 5.44
N LYS A 85 -5.04 11.28 4.94
CA LYS A 85 -3.79 11.30 5.71
C LYS A 85 -3.83 12.45 6.72
N VAL A 86 -3.60 12.14 7.99
CA VAL A 86 -3.44 13.14 9.03
C VAL A 86 -1.95 13.39 9.21
N ASN A 87 -1.54 14.65 9.19
CA ASN A 87 -0.16 15.06 9.46
C ASN A 87 0.04 15.34 10.93
#